data_AF-A0A2T3I2X0-F1
#
_entry.id   AF-A0A2T3I2X0-F1
#
_cell.length_a   1.000
_cell.length_b   1.000
_cell.length_c   1.000
_cell.angle_alpha   90.00
_cell.angle_beta   90.00
_cell.angle_gamma   90.00
#
_symmetry.space_group_name_H-M   'P 1'
#
loop_
_entity.id
_entity.type
_entity.pdbx_description
1 polymer ?
#
loop_
_entity_poly.entity_id
_entity_poly.type
_entity_poly.pdbx_seq_one_letter_code
_entity_poly.pdbx_strand_id
1 'polypeptide(L)'
;MSTLLLSLSFVAPAAFAGTTQHNSYQVLPAQNEIVTKTDFGNQTYIFHFTGNGQRLSRIDFLDHMETQATACKNWLYVPAFNNLNVADEVVLRVSTNYNPSTHNCTAHAYAGNNGGNMDRVLTLFQKKEYVDIAGFNLSAHGFTSAVEEL
;
A
#
# COMPACT_ATOMS: atom_id res chain seq x y z
N MET A 1 -32.79 -20.40 -43.41
CA MET A 1 -32.91 -19.15 -42.61
C MET A 1 -31.79 -19.19 -41.58
N SER A 2 -30.89 -18.21 -41.64
CA SER A 2 -29.64 -18.18 -40.87
C SER A 2 -29.86 -17.46 -39.54
N THR A 3 -29.54 -18.09 -38.42
CA THR A 3 -29.56 -17.48 -37.08
C THR A 3 -28.20 -16.86 -36.78
N LEU A 4 -28.13 -15.53 -36.79
CA LEU A 4 -26.98 -14.78 -36.26
C LEU A 4 -27.02 -14.80 -34.72
N LEU A 5 -26.03 -15.43 -34.11
CA LEU A 5 -25.72 -15.28 -32.68
C LEU A 5 -24.94 -13.98 -32.49
N LEU A 6 -25.57 -12.99 -31.87
CA LEU A 6 -24.93 -11.72 -31.48
C LEU A 6 -24.15 -11.95 -30.19
N SER A 7 -22.85 -12.23 -30.29
CA SER A 7 -21.94 -12.25 -29.15
C SER A 7 -21.70 -10.81 -28.68
N LEU A 8 -22.35 -10.40 -27.60
CA LEU A 8 -22.01 -9.18 -26.87
C LEU A 8 -20.67 -9.42 -26.16
N SER A 9 -19.58 -9.05 -26.82
CA SER A 9 -18.27 -8.91 -26.20
C SER A 9 -18.39 -7.77 -25.18
N PHE A 10 -18.46 -8.11 -23.89
CA PHE A 10 -18.18 -7.14 -22.84
C PHE A 10 -16.74 -6.69 -23.01
N VAL A 11 -16.56 -5.51 -23.62
CA VAL A 11 -15.27 -4.83 -23.63
C VAL A 11 -15.04 -4.42 -22.18
N ALA A 12 -14.25 -5.21 -21.45
CA ALA A 12 -13.69 -4.76 -20.18
C ALA A 12 -12.98 -3.43 -20.44
N PRO A 13 -13.11 -2.40 -19.57
CA PRO A 13 -12.36 -1.18 -19.73
C PRO A 13 -10.87 -1.51 -19.67
N ALA A 14 -10.25 -1.56 -20.85
CA ALA A 14 -8.81 -1.62 -20.97
C ALA A 14 -8.30 -0.19 -20.75
N ALA A 15 -7.79 0.09 -19.55
CA ALA A 15 -6.62 0.94 -19.27
C ALA A 15 -6.68 1.53 -17.85
N PHE A 16 -6.11 0.84 -16.87
CA PHE A 16 -5.26 1.50 -15.87
C PHE A 16 -3.81 1.45 -16.37
N ALA A 17 -3.58 2.03 -17.54
CA ALA A 17 -2.25 2.17 -18.11
C ALA A 17 -1.88 3.66 -18.07
N GLY A 18 -1.05 4.05 -17.11
CA GLY A 18 -0.26 5.27 -17.22
C GLY A 18 -0.77 6.53 -16.54
N THR A 19 -1.52 6.47 -15.44
CA THR A 19 -1.44 7.58 -14.49
C THR A 19 -0.23 7.32 -13.60
N THR A 20 0.84 8.07 -13.80
CA THR A 20 1.92 8.19 -12.82
C THR A 20 1.27 8.74 -11.56
N GLN A 21 0.83 7.88 -10.65
CA GLN A 21 0.17 8.32 -9.42
C GLN A 21 1.22 9.12 -8.66
N HIS A 22 1.03 10.43 -8.50
CA HIS A 22 1.93 11.19 -7.66
C HIS A 22 1.58 10.86 -6.21
N ASN A 23 2.62 10.58 -5.45
CA ASN A 23 2.55 10.49 -4.01
C ASN A 23 3.59 11.45 -3.45
N SER A 24 3.21 12.12 -2.38
CA SER A 24 4.11 12.91 -1.56
C SER A 24 4.18 12.31 -0.17
N TYR A 25 5.24 12.66 0.55
CA TYR A 25 5.52 12.16 1.88
C TYR A 25 5.51 13.32 2.86
N GLN A 26 4.80 13.15 3.96
CA GLN A 26 4.85 14.04 5.09
C GLN A 26 5.64 13.36 6.21
N VAL A 27 6.73 13.97 6.62
CA VAL A 27 7.57 13.49 7.71
C VAL A 27 7.04 14.06 9.03
N LEU A 28 6.92 13.21 10.04
CA LEU A 28 6.49 13.56 11.39
C LEU A 28 7.58 13.10 12.39
N PRO A 29 8.71 13.84 12.50
CA PRO A 29 9.87 13.39 13.29
C PRO A 29 9.55 13.15 14.77
N ALA A 30 8.68 13.98 15.35
CA ALA A 30 8.24 13.83 16.74
C ALA A 30 7.50 12.51 17.03
N GLN A 31 6.92 11.89 16.00
CA GLN A 31 6.26 10.58 16.08
C GLN A 31 7.12 9.46 15.48
N ASN A 32 8.25 9.81 14.85
CA ASN A 32 9.06 8.91 14.04
C ASN A 32 8.23 8.20 12.96
N GLU A 33 7.40 8.98 12.26
CA GLU A 33 6.44 8.51 11.26
C GLU A 33 6.63 9.21 9.91
N ILE A 34 6.32 8.49 8.82
CA ILE A 34 6.13 9.06 7.49
C ILE A 34 4.72 8.72 7.01
N VAL A 35 3.98 9.74 6.59
CA VAL A 35 2.62 9.61 6.06
C VAL A 35 2.63 9.87 4.56
N THR A 36 2.09 8.95 3.78
CA THR A 36 1.91 9.17 2.34
C THR A 36 0.65 9.99 2.05
N LYS A 37 0.73 10.91 1.09
CA LYS A 37 -0.42 11.56 0.48
C LYS A 37 -0.49 11.15 -0.98
N THR A 38 -1.54 10.41 -1.34
CA THR A 38 -1.80 9.97 -2.71
C THR A 38 -2.77 10.93 -3.39
N ASP A 39 -2.60 11.16 -4.70
CA ASP A 39 -3.46 12.09 -5.46
C ASP A 39 -4.95 11.74 -5.42
N PHE A 40 -5.28 10.46 -5.21
CA PHE A 40 -6.66 9.98 -5.16
C PHE A 40 -7.28 10.06 -3.77
N GLY A 41 -6.50 10.38 -2.72
CA GLY A 41 -6.94 10.60 -1.34
C GLY A 41 -7.54 9.37 -0.61
N ASN A 42 -7.85 8.30 -1.34
CA ASN A 42 -8.59 7.16 -0.82
C ASN A 42 -7.71 6.19 -0.02
N GLN A 43 -6.38 6.28 -0.16
CA GLN A 43 -5.45 5.43 0.57
C GLN A 43 -4.34 6.24 1.21
N THR A 44 -4.09 5.94 2.47
CA THR A 44 -3.00 6.52 3.26
C THR A 44 -2.19 5.41 3.89
N TYR A 45 -0.88 5.46 3.70
CA TYR A 45 0.09 4.63 4.39
C TYR A 45 0.77 5.45 5.48
N ILE A 46 0.86 4.90 6.69
CA ILE A 46 1.65 5.47 7.76
C ILE A 46 2.77 4.49 8.09
N PHE A 47 4.00 4.89 7.83
CA PHE A 47 5.19 4.12 8.14
C PHE A 47 5.71 4.55 9.50
N HIS A 48 5.68 3.64 10.46
CA HIS A 48 6.16 3.86 11.82
C HIS A 48 7.57 3.30 11.94
N PHE A 49 8.48 4.10 12.47
CA PHE A 49 9.87 3.71 12.59
C PHE A 49 10.31 3.54 14.04
N THR A 50 11.47 2.90 14.21
CA THR A 50 12.29 2.91 15.43
C THR A 50 13.71 3.27 15.03
N GLY A 51 14.45 3.88 15.97
CA GLY A 51 15.83 4.30 15.72
C GLY A 51 15.96 5.37 14.62
N ASN A 52 15.05 6.36 14.61
CA ASN A 52 15.05 7.51 13.68
C ASN A 52 15.16 7.08 12.20
N GLY A 53 14.08 6.53 11.65
CA GLY A 53 14.04 6.07 10.26
C GLY A 53 14.77 4.75 9.93
N GLN A 54 15.58 4.19 10.83
CA GLN A 54 16.40 3.00 10.51
C GLN A 54 15.61 1.69 10.36
N ARG A 55 14.53 1.52 11.13
CA ARG A 55 13.77 0.26 11.17
C ARG A 55 12.27 0.50 11.18
N LEU A 56 11.55 -0.16 10.28
CA LEU A 56 10.08 -0.17 10.31
C LEU A 56 9.58 -1.02 11.47
N SER A 57 8.81 -0.39 12.36
CA SER A 57 8.13 -1.06 13.47
C SER A 57 6.70 -1.47 13.10
N ARG A 58 6.06 -0.68 12.22
CA ARG A 58 4.68 -0.89 11.79
C ARG A 58 4.38 -0.14 10.50
N ILE A 59 3.44 -0.65 9.72
CA ILE A 59 2.83 0.07 8.60
C ILE A 59 1.31 0.02 8.81
N ASP A 60 0.67 1.18 8.74
CA ASP A 60 -0.79 1.25 8.65
C ASP A 60 -1.21 1.46 7.21
N PHE A 61 -2.22 0.71 6.79
CA PHE A 61 -2.89 0.84 5.50
C PHE A 61 -4.30 1.31 5.78
N LEU A 62 -4.54 2.61 5.61
CA LEU A 62 -5.83 3.22 5.83
C LEU A 62 -6.54 3.27 4.49
N ASP A 63 -7.60 2.47 4.36
CA ASP A 63 -8.53 2.57 3.25
C ASP A 63 -9.70 3.46 3.68
N HIS A 64 -9.82 4.60 3.00
CA HIS A 64 -10.92 5.55 3.22
C HIS A 64 -12.12 5.25 2.33
N MET A 65 -12.09 4.18 1.55
CA MET A 65 -13.27 3.67 0.87
C MET A 65 -14.21 3.00 1.88
N GLU A 66 -15.50 3.32 1.78
CA GLU A 66 -16.54 2.69 2.58
C GLU A 66 -16.50 1.17 2.39
N THR A 67 -16.44 0.44 3.50
CA THR A 67 -16.38 -1.01 3.49
C THR A 67 -17.24 -1.62 4.59
N GLN A 68 -17.44 -2.94 4.51
CA GLN A 68 -18.18 -3.71 5.50
C GLN A 68 -17.22 -4.37 6.49
N ALA A 69 -17.68 -4.55 7.73
CA ALA A 69 -16.87 -5.18 8.79
C ALA A 69 -16.33 -6.56 8.38
N THR A 70 -17.12 -7.35 7.64
CA THR A 70 -16.73 -8.67 7.14
C THR A 70 -15.63 -8.60 6.10
N ALA A 71 -15.71 -7.66 5.15
CA ALA A 71 -14.65 -7.41 4.17
C ALA A 71 -13.36 -6.97 4.85
N CYS A 72 -13.46 -6.03 5.80
CA CYS A 72 -12.31 -5.57 6.60
C CYS A 72 -11.63 -6.73 7.33
N LYS A 73 -12.39 -7.61 8.00
CA LYS A 73 -11.85 -8.78 8.71
C LYS A 73 -11.13 -9.78 7.80
N ASN A 74 -11.48 -9.82 6.52
CA ASN A 74 -10.88 -10.73 5.55
C ASN A 74 -9.55 -10.22 4.97
N TRP A 75 -9.16 -8.98 5.28
CA TRP A 75 -7.83 -8.46 4.94
C TRP A 75 -6.78 -9.05 5.88
N LEU A 76 -6.20 -10.18 5.48
CA LEU A 76 -5.20 -10.91 6.28
C LEU A 76 -3.77 -10.62 5.85
N TYR A 77 -3.59 -10.19 4.60
CA TYR A 77 -2.27 -9.96 4.00
C TYR A 77 -2.28 -8.73 3.11
N VAL A 78 -1.15 -8.03 3.08
CA VAL A 78 -0.87 -6.95 2.14
C VAL A 78 0.41 -7.30 1.39
N PRO A 79 0.37 -7.40 0.04
CA PRO A 79 1.55 -7.61 -0.75
C PRO A 79 2.31 -6.29 -0.94
N ALA A 80 3.64 -6.38 -0.96
CA ALA A 80 4.55 -5.31 -1.35
C ALA A 80 5.56 -5.86 -2.37
N PHE A 81 5.64 -5.28 -3.56
CA PHE A 81 6.52 -5.79 -4.62
C PHE A 81 6.99 -4.68 -5.57
N ASN A 82 7.92 -5.02 -6.44
CA ASN A 82 8.32 -4.18 -7.55
C ASN A 82 7.37 -4.42 -8.72
N ASN A 83 6.74 -3.38 -9.27
CA ASN A 83 5.79 -3.46 -10.40
C ASN A 83 6.23 -4.32 -11.58
N LEU A 84 7.54 -4.42 -11.81
CA LEU A 84 8.12 -5.13 -12.95
C LEU A 84 8.65 -6.52 -12.58
N ASN A 85 8.62 -6.92 -11.31
CA ASN A 85 9.05 -8.25 -10.88
C ASN A 85 8.27 -8.74 -9.65
N VAL A 86 7.23 -9.55 -9.90
CA VAL A 86 6.40 -10.20 -8.86
C VAL A 86 7.19 -11.28 -8.11
N ALA A 87 8.32 -11.76 -8.63
CA ALA A 87 9.10 -12.82 -8.00
C ALA A 87 9.76 -12.41 -6.66
N ASP A 88 9.89 -11.10 -6.41
CA ASP A 88 10.46 -10.56 -5.17
C ASP A 88 9.38 -10.10 -4.16
N GLU A 89 8.15 -10.60 -4.30
CA GLU A 89 7.02 -10.22 -3.44
C GLU A 89 7.33 -10.41 -1.95
N VAL A 90 6.99 -9.38 -1.19
CA VAL A 90 7.00 -9.36 0.27
C VAL A 90 5.57 -9.39 0.74
N VAL A 91 5.16 -10.49 1.37
CA VAL A 91 3.82 -10.62 1.94
C VAL A 91 3.85 -10.17 3.40
N LEU A 92 3.10 -9.12 3.71
CA LEU A 92 2.91 -8.63 5.07
C LEU A 92 1.63 -9.20 5.67
N ARG A 93 1.74 -9.91 6.79
CA ARG A 93 0.59 -10.32 7.59
C ARG A 93 0.05 -9.11 8.36
N VAL A 94 -1.26 -8.89 8.26
CA VAL A 94 -1.93 -7.76 8.88
C VAL A 94 -3.00 -8.18 9.88
N SER A 95 -3.28 -7.29 10.82
CA SER A 95 -4.49 -7.28 11.62
C SER A 95 -5.34 -6.09 11.23
N THR A 96 -6.66 -6.23 11.22
CA THR A 96 -7.57 -5.17 10.76
C THR A 96 -8.39 -4.59 11.89
N ASN A 97 -8.68 -3.30 11.80
CA ASN A 97 -9.62 -2.58 12.64
C ASN A 97 -10.69 -1.91 11.76
N TYR A 98 -11.96 -2.18 12.08
CA TYR A 98 -13.10 -1.57 11.38
C TYR A 98 -13.73 -0.48 12.24
N ASN A 99 -13.86 0.73 11.69
CA ASN A 99 -14.57 1.80 12.36
C ASN A 99 -16.05 1.81 11.91
N PRO A 100 -17.02 1.45 12.78
CA PRO A 100 -18.43 1.41 12.40
C PRO A 100 -19.07 2.79 12.20
N SER A 101 -18.46 3.86 12.70
CA SER A 101 -18.99 5.23 12.56
C SER A 101 -18.64 5.84 11.21
N THR A 102 -17.47 5.50 10.67
CA THR A 102 -17.01 6.02 9.36
C THR A 102 -17.04 4.96 8.27
N HIS A 103 -17.33 3.69 8.62
CA HIS A 103 -17.29 2.53 7.74
C HIS A 103 -15.93 2.31 7.05
N ASN A 104 -14.83 2.77 7.67
CA ASN A 104 -13.47 2.61 7.12
C ASN A 104 -12.75 1.42 7.77
N CYS A 105 -11.81 0.84 7.02
CA CYS A 105 -10.94 -0.22 7.50
C CYS A 105 -9.49 0.27 7.59
N THR A 106 -8.81 -0.11 8.66
CA THR A 106 -7.37 0.04 8.77
C THR A 106 -6.74 -1.33 8.93
N ALA A 107 -5.80 -1.67 8.07
CA ALA A 107 -4.93 -2.82 8.26
C ALA A 107 -3.61 -2.37 8.90
N HIS A 108 -3.06 -3.19 9.78
CA HIS A 108 -1.83 -2.93 10.52
C HIS A 108 -0.86 -4.09 10.30
N ALA A 109 0.28 -3.83 9.65
CA ALA A 109 1.41 -4.75 9.64
C ALA A 109 2.36 -4.36 10.77
N TYR A 110 2.56 -5.25 11.75
CA TYR A 110 3.52 -5.04 12.84
C TYR A 110 4.81 -5.83 12.60
N ALA A 111 5.96 -5.27 12.95
CA ALA A 111 7.26 -5.95 12.81
C ALA A 111 7.30 -7.30 13.53
N GLY A 112 6.70 -7.39 14.72
CA GLY A 112 6.65 -8.64 15.50
C GLY A 112 5.98 -9.81 14.77
N ASN A 113 5.04 -9.53 13.86
CA ASN A 113 4.32 -10.55 13.07
C ASN A 113 4.90 -10.75 11.67
N ASN A 114 5.83 -9.88 11.24
CA ASN A 114 6.35 -9.83 9.88
C ASN A 114 7.85 -10.11 9.79
N GLY A 115 8.56 -10.19 10.92
CA GLY A 115 9.98 -10.53 10.95
C GLY A 115 10.80 -9.66 9.99
N GLY A 116 11.72 -10.28 9.24
CA GLY A 116 12.56 -9.60 8.26
C GLY A 116 11.82 -9.03 7.03
N ASN A 117 10.51 -9.26 6.88
CA ASN A 117 9.75 -8.68 5.76
C ASN A 117 9.67 -7.15 5.85
N MET A 118 9.67 -6.57 7.06
CA MET A 118 9.72 -5.12 7.23
C MET A 118 11.01 -4.51 6.67
N ASP A 119 12.15 -5.13 6.97
CA ASP A 119 13.45 -4.70 6.43
C ASP A 119 13.52 -4.90 4.90
N ARG A 120 12.85 -5.95 4.38
CA ARG A 120 12.73 -6.17 2.93
C ARG A 120 11.90 -5.08 2.26
N VAL A 121 10.85 -4.57 2.87
CA VAL A 121 10.09 -3.41 2.35
C VAL A 121 10.98 -2.18 2.23
N LEU A 122 11.77 -1.86 3.27
CA LEU A 122 12.75 -0.77 3.20
C LEU A 122 13.78 -0.99 2.07
N THR A 123 14.24 -2.24 1.92
CA THR A 123 15.18 -2.60 0.86
C THR A 123 14.57 -2.42 -0.53
N LEU A 124 13.27 -2.66 -0.71
CA LEU A 124 12.58 -2.38 -1.98
C LEU A 124 12.65 -0.89 -2.31
N PHE A 125 12.35 -0.02 -1.33
CA PHE A 125 12.44 1.44 -1.51
C PHE A 125 13.87 1.94 -1.79
N GLN A 126 14.91 1.24 -1.33
CA GLN A 126 16.29 1.63 -1.64
C GLN A 126 16.76 1.21 -3.04
N LYS A 127 16.16 0.16 -3.61
CA LYS A 127 16.65 -0.50 -4.83
C LYS A 127 15.81 -0.23 -6.06
N LYS A 128 14.60 0.29 -5.89
CA LYS A 128 13.61 0.43 -6.95
C LYS A 128 13.24 1.89 -7.12
N GLU A 129 12.63 2.21 -8.25
CA GLU A 129 12.08 3.53 -8.51
C GLU A 129 10.68 3.68 -7.89
N TYR A 130 9.93 2.57 -7.87
CA TYR A 130 8.60 2.46 -7.28
C TYR A 130 8.44 1.13 -6.54
N VAL A 131 7.61 1.16 -5.50
CA VAL A 131 7.17 -0.03 -4.77
C VAL A 131 5.65 -0.06 -4.80
N ASP A 132 5.07 -1.13 -5.34
CA ASP A 132 3.65 -1.39 -5.22
C ASP A 132 3.37 -1.92 -3.82
N ILE A 133 2.45 -1.27 -3.10
CA ILE A 133 1.93 -1.76 -1.84
C ILE A 133 0.41 -1.72 -1.93
N ALA A 134 -0.23 -2.89 -1.79
CA ALA A 134 -1.69 -3.04 -1.89
C ALA A 134 -2.31 -2.50 -3.22
N GLY A 135 -1.57 -2.56 -4.32
CA GLY A 135 -2.02 -2.09 -5.64
C GLY A 135 -1.74 -0.62 -5.93
N PHE A 136 -0.92 0.05 -5.11
CA PHE A 136 -0.56 1.46 -5.26
C PHE A 136 0.94 1.66 -5.32
N ASN A 137 1.35 2.51 -6.26
CA ASN A 137 2.75 2.70 -6.59
C ASN A 137 3.34 3.87 -5.83
N LEU A 138 4.14 3.57 -4.81
CA LEU A 138 4.81 4.54 -3.97
C LEU A 138 6.18 4.89 -4.56
N SER A 139 6.48 6.20 -4.68
CA SER A 139 7.76 6.69 -5.19
C SER A 139 8.87 6.40 -4.20
N ALA A 140 9.85 5.62 -4.63
CA ALA A 140 10.92 5.19 -3.76
C ALA A 140 11.95 6.29 -3.48
N HIS A 141 12.18 7.16 -4.46
CA HIS A 141 12.97 8.36 -4.27
C HIS A 141 12.35 9.27 -3.19
N GLY A 142 11.06 9.60 -3.32
CA GLY A 142 10.37 10.45 -2.33
C GLY A 142 10.35 9.82 -0.93
N PHE A 143 10.17 8.51 -0.83
CA PHE A 143 10.22 7.80 0.45
C PHE A 143 11.62 7.87 1.08
N THR A 144 12.67 7.64 0.28
CA THR A 144 14.05 7.67 0.78
C THR A 144 14.42 9.06 1.29
N SER A 145 14.09 10.13 0.56
CA SER A 145 14.28 11.51 1.04
C SER A 145 13.53 11.78 2.33
N ALA A 146 12.29 11.29 2.46
CA ALA A 146 11.51 11.44 3.68
C ALA A 146 12.11 10.69 4.89
N VAL A 147 12.77 9.55 4.67
CA VAL A 147 13.48 8.80 5.71
C VAL A 147 14.73 9.55 6.19
N GLU A 148 15.41 10.28 5.31
CA GLU A 148 16.58 11.11 5.68
C GLU A 148 16.21 12.32 6.55
N GLU A 149 14.94 12.74 6.52
CA GLU A 149 14.40 13.87 7.29
C GLU A 149 13.81 13.47 8.67
N LEU A 150 13.77 12.17 9.00
CA LEU A 150 13.29 11.64 10.29
C LEU A 150 14.33 11.80 11.42
#